data_AF-A0A957ZQD0-F1
#
_entry.id   AF-A0A957ZQD0-F1
#
_cell.length_a   1.000
_cell.length_b   1.000
_cell.length_c   1.000
_cell.angle_alpha   90.00
_cell.angle_beta   90.00
_cell.angle_gamma   90.00
#
_symmetry.space_group_name_H-M   'P 1'
#
loop_
_entity.id
_entity.type
_entity.pdbx_description
1 polymer ?
#
loop_
_entity_poly.entity_id
_entity_poly.type
_entity_poly.pdbx_seq_one_letter_code
_entity_poly.pdbx_strand_id
1 'polypeptide(L)'
;MAALLISGCNPQPEAAANLPSTQTPVANTALAAAPTVGQTPASATLAPMPSPTFTPLPSPAQPAAEPTATPTRPVFAAAEMESESIEAVATESPLPPGMALTETSLTLPTYPFRDFLIEQIDPRYSMPVFYLDRPAYEAIGPAPTPVEYQAIVLENPYLALTFLPELGGRLYSAVVKSSGQEIFYHNPVVKPTRYGILQPAEANWWLATGGMEWAYPVQEHGYRFGVPWTYQVTSTVESITLTLSDTGPDRVGVEVAVTLPADSASFSVAPTLTNQGAEAVPVQFWLNAALALAPETMSRNTRFVVPANQVQIHSRGASGWQVPDSRAEITWPLIEGVDLSDYSQWTDYLGFFVPQDDLPFMGAYNPDTDLGVVRLPQPGSVPGHKLFAFGKDFWDKSYTDNNSQYFELWGGVNWGFWPEDDVSVAPGQSVGWQEQWWPLAQLGGLTWATPHVAIAVSANEGLGQLTALFARPTSGQLTVRAEDTPLLSEPFVAEPGSPLRWSISTESRPLHLQFKDDGGVILLDHCLGC
;
A
#
# COMPACT_ATOMS: atom_id res chain seq x y z
N MET A 1 3.44 47.14 46.88
CA MET A 1 4.14 47.03 48.18
C MET A 1 5.14 45.89 48.05
N ALA A 2 6.45 46.22 48.14
CA ALA A 2 7.67 45.38 48.26
C ALA A 2 7.76 44.08 47.42
N ALA A 3 8.57 43.90 46.36
CA ALA A 3 9.98 44.23 46.03
C ALA A 3 11.06 43.33 46.68
N LEU A 4 12.03 42.91 45.83
CA LEU A 4 13.32 42.21 45.99
C LEU A 4 13.30 40.67 45.87
N LEU A 5 13.89 40.01 44.85
CA LEU A 5 15.29 39.94 44.32
C LEU A 5 16.32 39.45 45.36
N ILE A 6 16.98 38.30 45.07
CA ILE A 6 18.46 38.09 44.98
C ILE A 6 18.86 36.61 45.18
N SER A 7 19.59 36.09 44.16
CA SER A 7 20.82 35.27 44.15
C SER A 7 21.01 34.02 45.03
N GLY A 8 21.16 32.86 44.35
CA GLY A 8 22.45 32.23 44.05
C GLY A 8 23.54 32.08 45.12
N CYS A 9 23.94 30.83 45.42
CA CYS A 9 25.33 30.30 45.42
C CYS A 9 25.47 28.98 46.22
N ASN A 10 26.15 28.00 45.61
CA ASN A 10 26.70 26.74 46.16
C ASN A 10 27.94 27.05 47.07
N PRO A 11 28.43 26.20 48.01
CA PRO A 11 29.11 24.92 47.67
C PRO A 11 29.08 23.75 48.73
N GLN A 12 29.53 22.58 48.26
CA GLN A 12 29.95 21.27 48.85
C GLN A 12 30.76 21.28 50.17
N PRO A 13 31.27 20.14 50.73
CA PRO A 13 30.84 18.72 50.86
C PRO A 13 31.01 18.16 52.31
N GLU A 14 30.54 16.94 52.64
CA GLU A 14 31.13 16.15 53.74
C GLU A 14 30.77 14.64 53.71
N ALA A 15 31.67 13.83 54.26
CA ALA A 15 31.85 12.40 53.98
C ALA A 15 31.31 11.43 55.07
N ALA A 16 30.96 10.22 54.61
CA ALA A 16 31.12 8.89 55.21
C ALA A 16 30.57 8.55 56.62
N ALA A 17 29.71 7.52 56.69
CA ALA A 17 29.83 6.43 57.68
C ALA A 17 28.91 5.22 57.39
N ASN A 18 29.42 4.03 57.72
CA ASN A 18 28.88 2.68 57.55
C ASN A 18 27.62 2.33 58.39
N LEU A 19 26.79 1.44 57.82
CA LEU A 19 26.06 0.25 58.34
C LEU A 19 25.78 0.11 59.87
N PRO A 20 24.68 -0.55 60.33
CA PRO A 20 24.20 -1.84 59.81
C PRO A 20 22.68 -2.14 59.82
N SER A 21 22.35 -3.26 59.18
CA SER A 21 21.10 -4.01 59.15
C SER A 21 20.90 -4.96 60.33
N THR A 22 19.65 -5.12 60.80
CA THR A 22 19.06 -6.34 61.41
C THR A 22 17.52 -6.20 61.32
N GLN A 23 16.76 -7.00 60.54
CA GLN A 23 16.23 -8.37 60.82
C GLN A 23 15.47 -8.47 62.16
N THR A 24 14.27 -9.04 62.35
CA THR A 24 13.20 -9.82 61.64
C THR A 24 12.05 -9.96 62.72
N PRO A 25 11.07 -10.88 62.73
CA PRO A 25 10.35 -11.66 61.70
C PRO A 25 8.81 -11.73 61.90
N VAL A 26 8.06 -12.26 60.91
CA VAL A 26 7.01 -13.26 61.20
C VAL A 26 7.08 -14.37 60.13
N ALA A 27 7.12 -15.60 60.64
CA ALA A 27 7.23 -16.89 59.96
C ALA A 27 5.96 -17.25 59.16
N ASN A 28 6.00 -17.86 57.97
CA ASN A 28 6.56 -19.15 57.52
C ASN A 28 5.59 -20.33 57.69
N THR A 29 5.26 -21.01 56.57
CA THR A 29 5.11 -22.48 56.35
C THR A 29 4.25 -22.71 55.09
N ALA A 30 4.53 -23.63 54.16
CA ALA A 30 5.66 -24.52 53.90
C ALA A 30 5.47 -25.18 52.51
N LEU A 31 6.59 -25.35 51.78
CA LEU A 31 7.09 -26.48 50.95
C LEU A 31 6.11 -27.33 50.09
N ALA A 32 6.45 -27.76 48.87
CA ALA A 32 7.67 -28.49 48.46
C ALA A 32 7.93 -28.32 46.94
N ALA A 33 9.11 -27.90 46.50
CA ALA A 33 10.36 -28.65 46.25
C ALA A 33 10.45 -29.23 44.82
N ALA A 34 11.28 -28.57 44.01
CA ALA A 34 11.90 -29.11 42.80
C ALA A 34 13.03 -30.10 43.16
N PRO A 35 13.46 -30.97 42.24
CA PRO A 35 14.77 -31.59 42.33
C PRO A 35 15.75 -31.05 41.29
N THR A 36 17.00 -31.04 41.72
CA THR A 36 18.21 -30.51 41.12
C THR A 36 18.85 -31.45 40.08
N VAL A 37 19.70 -30.84 39.26
CA VAL A 37 20.60 -31.41 38.24
C VAL A 37 21.50 -32.53 38.76
N GLY A 38 21.69 -33.58 37.94
CA GLY A 38 22.84 -34.48 38.03
C GLY A 38 22.76 -35.72 37.12
N GLN A 39 23.78 -35.86 36.27
CA GLN A 39 24.24 -37.06 35.54
C GLN A 39 23.76 -37.27 34.08
N THR A 40 24.72 -37.14 33.16
CA THR A 40 24.76 -37.70 31.81
C THR A 40 24.78 -39.22 31.84
N PRO A 41 24.10 -39.87 30.87
CA PRO A 41 24.68 -41.03 30.21
C PRO A 41 24.66 -40.92 28.68
N ALA A 42 25.46 -41.80 28.09
CA ALA A 42 25.91 -41.89 26.71
C ALA A 42 24.83 -41.86 25.61
N SER A 43 25.29 -41.41 24.43
CA SER A 43 24.64 -41.49 23.13
C SER A 43 24.01 -42.85 22.87
N ALA A 44 22.70 -42.85 22.57
CA ALA A 44 22.01 -43.98 21.95
C ALA A 44 21.62 -43.59 20.52
N THR A 45 22.28 -44.25 19.56
CA THR A 45 21.96 -44.21 18.14
C THR A 45 20.60 -44.87 17.92
N LEU A 46 19.61 -44.12 17.41
CA LEU A 46 18.33 -44.68 16.99
C LEU A 46 18.52 -45.44 15.66
N ALA A 47 18.33 -46.76 15.71
CA ALA A 47 18.28 -47.64 14.55
C ALA A 47 16.97 -47.42 13.75
N PRO A 48 16.98 -47.54 12.41
CA PRO A 48 15.77 -47.40 11.60
C PRO A 48 14.86 -48.63 11.77
N MET A 49 13.55 -48.40 11.89
CA MET A 49 12.53 -49.45 11.86
C MET A 49 12.35 -50.00 10.43
N PRO A 50 12.02 -51.30 10.27
CA PRO A 50 12.02 -51.98 8.98
C PRO A 50 10.80 -51.62 8.12
N SER A 51 11.04 -51.41 6.83
CA SER A 51 10.00 -51.31 5.80
C SER A 51 9.28 -52.65 5.60
N PRO A 52 7.95 -52.67 5.38
CA PRO A 52 7.25 -53.90 5.00
C PRO A 52 7.60 -54.29 3.56
N THR A 53 8.20 -55.48 3.41
CA THR A 53 8.46 -56.13 2.13
C THR A 53 7.16 -56.73 1.59
N PHE A 54 6.65 -56.20 0.47
CA PHE A 54 5.62 -56.87 -0.32
C PHE A 54 6.26 -57.58 -1.51
N THR A 55 6.23 -58.91 -1.51
CA THR A 55 6.51 -59.75 -2.67
C THR A 55 5.41 -59.61 -3.72
N PRO A 56 5.71 -59.35 -5.01
CA PRO A 56 4.70 -59.30 -6.05
C PRO A 56 4.29 -60.73 -6.46
N LEU A 57 2.98 -60.99 -6.55
CA LEU A 57 2.45 -62.16 -7.26
C LEU A 57 2.60 -61.97 -8.79
N PRO A 58 2.76 -63.05 -9.58
CA PRO A 58 2.84 -62.96 -11.03
C PRO A 58 1.47 -62.56 -11.61
N SER A 59 1.47 -61.53 -12.46
CA SER A 59 0.28 -61.05 -13.16
C SER A 59 -0.07 -62.01 -14.31
N PRO A 60 -1.35 -62.41 -14.48
CA PRO A 60 -1.78 -63.12 -15.68
C PRO A 60 -1.78 -62.17 -16.89
N ALA A 61 -1.33 -62.68 -18.04
CA ALA A 61 -1.33 -61.94 -19.30
C ALA A 61 -2.75 -61.49 -19.68
N GLN A 62 -2.96 -60.18 -19.80
CA GLN A 62 -4.18 -59.59 -20.37
C GLN A 62 -4.00 -59.31 -21.87
N PRO A 63 -5.05 -59.53 -22.69
CA PRO A 63 -5.01 -59.36 -24.14
C PRO A 63 -4.93 -57.89 -24.54
N ALA A 64 -4.34 -57.64 -25.71
CA ALA A 64 -4.24 -56.32 -26.32
C ALA A 64 -5.63 -55.68 -26.47
N ALA A 65 -5.80 -54.49 -25.90
CA ALA A 65 -6.96 -53.64 -26.08
C ALA A 65 -6.55 -52.36 -26.83
N GLU A 66 -7.40 -51.99 -27.79
CA GLU A 66 -7.30 -50.87 -28.73
C GLU A 66 -7.08 -49.50 -28.07
N PRO A 67 -6.53 -48.51 -28.80
CA PRO A 67 -6.21 -47.20 -28.26
C PRO A 67 -7.47 -46.53 -27.71
N THR A 68 -7.56 -46.46 -26.38
CA THR A 68 -8.62 -45.73 -25.70
C THR A 68 -8.28 -44.25 -25.80
N ALA A 69 -9.18 -43.49 -26.43
CA ALA A 69 -9.06 -42.05 -26.53
C ALA A 69 -8.84 -41.45 -25.13
N THR A 70 -7.77 -40.66 -24.99
CA THR A 70 -7.56 -39.78 -23.85
C THR A 70 -8.84 -38.97 -23.66
N PRO A 71 -9.45 -38.94 -22.46
CA PRO A 71 -10.56 -38.03 -22.23
C PRO A 71 -10.00 -36.61 -22.35
N THR A 72 -10.32 -35.93 -23.44
CA THR A 72 -10.23 -34.48 -23.55
C THR A 72 -11.12 -33.92 -22.44
N ARG A 73 -10.52 -33.54 -21.31
CA ARG A 73 -11.21 -32.68 -20.34
C ARG A 73 -11.57 -31.41 -21.11
N PRO A 74 -12.81 -30.92 -21.04
CA PRO A 74 -13.10 -29.60 -21.53
C PRO A 74 -12.27 -28.64 -20.66
N VAL A 75 -11.22 -28.07 -21.26
CA VAL A 75 -10.68 -26.80 -20.80
C VAL A 75 -11.82 -25.83 -21.07
N PHE A 76 -12.59 -25.49 -20.03
CA PHE A 76 -13.42 -24.32 -20.10
C PHE A 76 -12.42 -23.17 -20.18
N ALA A 77 -12.18 -22.67 -21.41
CA ALA A 77 -11.50 -21.40 -21.55
C ALA A 77 -12.32 -20.40 -20.75
N ALA A 78 -11.67 -19.70 -19.83
CA ALA A 78 -12.28 -18.67 -19.01
C ALA A 78 -12.72 -17.55 -19.97
N ALA A 79 -13.99 -17.54 -20.36
CA ALA A 79 -14.51 -16.66 -21.41
C ALA A 79 -14.33 -15.17 -21.04
N GLU A 80 -14.43 -14.83 -19.75
CA GLU A 80 -14.14 -13.46 -19.28
C GLU A 80 -12.63 -13.11 -19.26
N MET A 81 -11.73 -14.10 -19.32
CA MET A 81 -10.27 -13.88 -19.33
C MET A 81 -9.67 -13.91 -20.74
N GLU A 82 -10.45 -14.24 -21.76
CA GLU A 82 -10.02 -14.16 -23.15
C GLU A 82 -9.93 -12.68 -23.57
N SER A 83 -8.79 -12.30 -24.15
CA SER A 83 -8.50 -10.95 -24.61
C SER A 83 -9.26 -10.63 -25.91
N GLU A 84 -10.59 -10.64 -25.86
CA GLU A 84 -11.35 -9.93 -26.88
C GLU A 84 -11.01 -8.44 -26.78
N SER A 85 -10.88 -7.77 -27.92
CA SER A 85 -10.50 -6.36 -27.98
C SER A 85 -11.42 -5.53 -27.07
N ILE A 86 -10.87 -4.97 -26.01
CA ILE A 86 -11.62 -4.15 -25.06
C ILE A 86 -12.01 -2.85 -25.78
N GLU A 87 -13.30 -2.72 -26.13
CA GLU A 87 -13.79 -1.60 -26.93
C GLU A 87 -13.76 -0.29 -26.13
N ALA A 88 -13.06 0.72 -26.65
CA ALA A 88 -13.10 2.08 -26.16
C ALA A 88 -14.39 2.78 -26.60
N VAL A 89 -15.19 3.27 -25.65
CA VAL A 89 -16.29 4.21 -25.96
C VAL A 89 -15.78 5.64 -25.76
N ALA A 90 -15.04 6.18 -26.72
CA ALA A 90 -14.55 7.55 -26.66
C ALA A 90 -15.67 8.56 -26.93
N THR A 91 -15.82 9.57 -26.07
CA THR A 91 -16.57 10.79 -26.42
C THR A 91 -15.56 11.85 -26.83
N GLU A 92 -15.49 12.12 -28.15
CA GLU A 92 -14.51 13.00 -28.76
C GLU A 92 -14.74 14.47 -28.36
N SER A 93 -13.97 14.95 -27.37
CA SER A 93 -13.64 16.37 -27.22
C SER A 93 -12.14 16.56 -27.47
N PRO A 94 -11.71 17.71 -28.03
CA PRO A 94 -10.29 17.97 -28.26
C PRO A 94 -9.52 17.88 -26.94
N LEU A 95 -8.36 17.23 -26.96
CA LEU A 95 -7.51 17.13 -25.77
C LEU A 95 -7.03 18.52 -25.32
N PRO A 96 -6.88 18.76 -24.00
CA PRO A 96 -6.27 19.98 -23.49
C PRO A 96 -4.86 20.22 -24.05
N PRO A 97 -4.44 21.49 -24.19
CA PRO A 97 -3.05 21.81 -24.52
C PRO A 97 -2.06 21.15 -23.55
N GLY A 98 -1.01 20.51 -24.09
CA GLY A 98 0.03 19.86 -23.27
C GLY A 98 -0.35 18.49 -22.70
N MET A 99 -1.55 18.00 -23.00
CA MET A 99 -1.96 16.64 -22.64
C MET A 99 -1.92 15.68 -23.83
N ALA A 100 -1.71 14.41 -23.54
CA ALA A 100 -1.73 13.33 -24.53
C ALA A 100 -2.52 12.13 -24.01
N LEU A 101 -3.19 11.45 -24.93
CA LEU A 101 -3.80 10.13 -24.75
C LEU A 101 -3.20 9.22 -25.82
N THR A 102 -2.55 8.14 -25.41
CA THR A 102 -1.99 7.14 -26.33
C THR A 102 -2.50 5.76 -25.98
N GLU A 103 -3.13 5.09 -26.94
CA GLU A 103 -3.36 3.65 -26.87
C GLU A 103 -2.18 2.94 -27.53
N THR A 104 -1.57 2.02 -26.79
CA THR A 104 -0.36 1.30 -27.19
C THR A 104 -0.37 -0.09 -26.58
N SER A 105 0.78 -0.76 -26.57
CA SER A 105 0.95 -2.02 -25.89
C SER A 105 2.22 -2.04 -25.05
N LEU A 106 2.18 -2.85 -23.99
CA LEU A 106 3.31 -3.11 -23.10
C LEU A 106 3.60 -4.61 -23.14
N THR A 107 4.84 -4.97 -23.48
CA THR A 107 5.29 -6.36 -23.43
C THR A 107 5.84 -6.67 -22.04
N LEU A 108 5.18 -7.58 -21.31
CA LEU A 108 5.59 -8.01 -19.98
C LEU A 108 5.97 -9.51 -19.99
N PRO A 109 6.98 -9.93 -19.23
CA PRO A 109 7.23 -11.36 -18.99
C PRO A 109 6.10 -11.95 -18.14
N THR A 110 5.33 -12.87 -18.70
CA THR A 110 4.13 -13.42 -18.06
C THR A 110 4.20 -14.93 -17.97
N TYR A 111 3.94 -15.47 -16.79
CA TYR A 111 3.73 -16.90 -16.59
C TYR A 111 2.42 -17.37 -17.23
N PRO A 112 2.31 -18.62 -17.72
CA PRO A 112 1.17 -19.09 -18.49
C PRO A 112 -0.06 -19.44 -17.61
N PHE A 113 -0.40 -18.60 -16.63
CA PHE A 113 -1.43 -18.91 -15.63
C PHE A 113 -2.84 -19.03 -16.21
N ARG A 114 -3.13 -18.29 -17.29
CA ARG A 114 -4.46 -18.23 -17.93
C ARG A 114 -4.97 -19.63 -18.33
N ASP A 115 -4.08 -20.49 -18.83
CA ASP A 115 -4.41 -21.85 -19.28
C ASP A 115 -4.81 -22.80 -18.14
N PHE A 116 -4.60 -22.39 -16.89
CA PHE A 116 -4.83 -23.18 -15.69
C PHE A 116 -5.91 -22.59 -14.79
N LEU A 117 -6.62 -21.55 -15.25
CA LEU A 117 -7.73 -20.99 -14.50
C LEU A 117 -8.99 -21.82 -14.69
N ILE A 118 -9.66 -22.10 -13.58
CA ILE A 118 -10.96 -22.75 -13.52
C ILE A 118 -11.96 -21.72 -13.03
N GLU A 119 -12.89 -21.36 -13.90
CA GLU A 119 -13.98 -20.45 -13.59
C GLU A 119 -15.05 -21.14 -12.74
N GLN A 120 -15.52 -20.47 -11.69
CA GLN A 120 -16.72 -20.83 -10.94
C GLN A 120 -17.51 -19.56 -10.62
N ILE A 121 -18.83 -19.68 -10.47
CA ILE A 121 -19.66 -18.56 -10.02
C ILE A 121 -19.69 -18.54 -8.50
N ASP A 122 -19.30 -17.41 -7.91
CA ASP A 122 -19.60 -17.14 -6.51
C ASP A 122 -21.08 -16.72 -6.39
N PRO A 123 -21.92 -17.52 -5.69
CA PRO A 123 -23.35 -17.26 -5.61
C PRO A 123 -23.70 -16.06 -4.72
N ARG A 124 -22.81 -15.61 -3.82
CA ARG A 124 -23.03 -14.42 -2.99
C ARG A 124 -22.91 -13.14 -3.82
N TYR A 125 -21.98 -13.13 -4.76
CA TYR A 125 -21.67 -11.94 -5.57
C TYR A 125 -22.22 -12.02 -7.00
N SER A 126 -22.82 -13.14 -7.40
CA SER A 126 -23.26 -13.40 -8.77
C SER A 126 -22.15 -13.10 -9.79
N MET A 127 -20.92 -13.49 -9.47
CA MET A 127 -19.72 -13.08 -10.18
C MET A 127 -18.80 -14.27 -10.47
N PRO A 128 -18.18 -14.35 -11.66
CA PRO A 128 -17.13 -15.31 -11.93
C PRO A 128 -15.90 -15.07 -11.06
N VAL A 129 -15.44 -16.15 -10.44
CA VAL A 129 -14.24 -16.25 -9.63
C VAL A 129 -13.36 -17.33 -10.22
N PHE A 130 -12.09 -17.01 -10.41
CA PHE A 130 -11.12 -17.89 -11.04
C PHE A 130 -10.27 -18.57 -9.98
N TYR A 131 -10.14 -19.88 -10.10
CA TYR A 131 -9.30 -20.72 -9.25
C TYR A 131 -8.12 -21.25 -10.08
N LEU A 132 -6.93 -21.35 -9.49
CA LEU A 132 -5.78 -21.90 -10.22
C LEU A 132 -5.72 -23.42 -10.04
N ASP A 133 -5.71 -24.19 -11.14
CA ASP A 133 -5.32 -25.62 -11.14
C ASP A 133 -3.81 -25.71 -10.92
N ARG A 134 -3.41 -25.49 -9.68
CA ARG A 134 -2.01 -25.40 -9.27
C ARG A 134 -1.22 -26.68 -9.55
N PRO A 135 -1.74 -27.90 -9.28
CA PRO A 135 -1.04 -29.12 -9.64
C PRO A 135 -0.73 -29.20 -11.14
N ALA A 136 -1.68 -28.85 -12.01
CA ALA A 136 -1.46 -28.82 -13.45
C ALA A 136 -0.46 -27.73 -13.87
N TYR A 137 -0.59 -26.53 -13.29
CA TYR A 137 0.32 -25.41 -13.53
C TYR A 137 1.76 -25.72 -13.12
N GLU A 138 1.97 -26.32 -11.94
CA GLU A 138 3.31 -26.67 -11.45
C GLU A 138 3.91 -27.87 -12.21
N ALA A 139 3.08 -28.80 -12.69
CA ALA A 139 3.53 -29.99 -13.43
C ALA A 139 4.22 -29.67 -14.76
N ILE A 140 3.93 -28.51 -15.36
CA ILE A 140 4.59 -28.09 -16.61
C ILE A 140 5.93 -27.39 -16.39
N GLY A 141 6.33 -27.10 -15.13
CA GLY A 141 7.53 -26.32 -14.83
C GLY A 141 7.49 -24.93 -15.46
N PRO A 142 6.53 -24.07 -15.05
CA PRO A 142 6.16 -22.88 -15.80
C PRO A 142 7.29 -21.84 -15.77
N ALA A 143 7.47 -21.13 -16.88
CA ALA A 143 8.42 -20.05 -17.04
C ALA A 143 7.75 -18.86 -17.74
N PRO A 144 8.18 -17.61 -17.49
CA PRO A 144 7.55 -16.45 -18.10
C PRO A 144 7.93 -16.35 -19.59
N THR A 145 6.97 -15.94 -20.40
CA THR A 145 7.18 -15.59 -21.81
C THR A 145 6.75 -14.15 -22.06
N PRO A 146 7.35 -13.45 -23.05
CA PRO A 146 6.86 -12.12 -23.44
C PRO A 146 5.39 -12.20 -23.89
N VAL A 147 4.53 -11.42 -23.25
CA VAL A 147 3.12 -11.24 -23.62
C VAL A 147 2.86 -9.75 -23.80
N GLU A 148 2.21 -9.41 -24.91
CA GLU A 148 1.82 -8.05 -25.23
C GLU A 148 0.45 -7.76 -24.61
N TYR A 149 0.36 -6.71 -23.80
CA TYR A 149 -0.88 -6.24 -23.16
C TYR A 149 -1.25 -4.88 -23.73
N GLN A 150 -2.54 -4.63 -23.93
CA GLN A 150 -3.05 -3.30 -24.21
C GLN A 150 -2.67 -2.34 -23.07
N ALA A 151 -2.19 -1.15 -23.44
CA ALA A 151 -1.83 -0.10 -22.52
C ALA A 151 -2.46 1.23 -22.94
N ILE A 152 -2.96 1.98 -21.96
CA ILE A 152 -3.49 3.33 -22.16
C ILE A 152 -2.58 4.29 -21.39
N VAL A 153 -2.06 5.30 -22.07
CA VAL A 153 -1.17 6.28 -21.47
C VAL A 153 -1.84 7.65 -21.47
N LEU A 154 -2.04 8.21 -20.28
CA LEU A 154 -2.46 9.60 -20.08
C LEU A 154 -1.26 10.44 -19.69
N GLU A 155 -1.04 11.56 -20.36
CA GLU A 155 0.04 12.48 -20.03
C GLU A 155 -0.46 13.91 -19.87
N ASN A 156 0.21 14.64 -18.99
CA ASN A 156 0.22 16.10 -18.97
C ASN A 156 1.71 16.57 -18.92
N PRO A 157 2.01 17.85 -18.67
CA PRO A 157 3.39 18.31 -18.56
C PRO A 157 4.20 17.69 -17.40
N TYR A 158 3.55 17.15 -16.37
CA TYR A 158 4.15 16.76 -15.09
C TYR A 158 4.18 15.25 -14.85
N LEU A 159 3.16 14.52 -15.32
CA LEU A 159 2.94 13.10 -15.08
C LEU A 159 2.65 12.35 -16.37
N ALA A 160 3.05 11.08 -16.39
CA ALA A 160 2.59 10.08 -17.35
C ALA A 160 2.02 8.88 -16.58
N LEU A 161 0.74 8.57 -16.80
CA LEU A 161 0.02 7.47 -16.17
C LEU A 161 -0.20 6.36 -17.18
N THR A 162 0.13 5.12 -16.85
CA THR A 162 -0.07 3.95 -17.73
C THR A 162 -1.04 2.97 -17.08
N PHE A 163 -2.10 2.60 -17.80
CA PHE A 163 -3.12 1.66 -17.35
C PHE A 163 -3.05 0.37 -18.16
N LEU A 164 -3.38 -0.75 -17.52
CA LEU A 164 -3.46 -2.08 -18.15
C LEU A 164 -4.88 -2.65 -18.00
N PRO A 165 -5.81 -2.35 -18.94
CA PRO A 165 -7.19 -2.84 -18.91
C PRO A 165 -7.30 -4.36 -18.75
N GLU A 166 -6.45 -5.11 -19.44
CA GLU A 166 -6.43 -6.59 -19.43
C GLU A 166 -5.99 -7.21 -18.10
N LEU A 167 -5.43 -6.42 -17.17
CA LEU A 167 -4.91 -6.90 -15.88
C LEU A 167 -5.66 -6.23 -14.72
N GLY A 168 -6.99 -6.38 -14.67
CA GLY A 168 -7.81 -5.83 -13.60
C GLY A 168 -8.04 -4.32 -13.70
N GLY A 169 -7.86 -3.73 -14.90
CA GLY A 169 -7.98 -2.27 -15.06
C GLY A 169 -6.96 -1.47 -14.25
N ARG A 170 -5.83 -2.06 -13.85
CA ARG A 170 -4.91 -1.44 -12.90
C ARG A 170 -4.24 -0.18 -13.47
N LEU A 171 -3.97 0.79 -12.60
CA LEU A 171 -3.00 1.86 -12.88
C LEU A 171 -1.61 1.28 -12.65
N TYR A 172 -0.91 0.94 -13.72
CA TYR A 172 0.36 0.22 -13.67
C TYR A 172 1.57 1.12 -13.41
N SER A 173 1.60 2.32 -14.01
CA SER A 173 2.74 3.24 -13.94
C SER A 173 2.29 4.68 -13.68
N ALA A 174 3.06 5.43 -12.90
CA ALA A 174 2.90 6.87 -12.67
C ALA A 174 4.28 7.54 -12.61
N VAL A 175 4.75 7.98 -13.78
CA VAL A 175 6.08 8.59 -13.94
C VAL A 175 6.02 10.10 -13.72
N VAL A 176 6.93 10.62 -12.90
CA VAL A 176 7.17 12.05 -12.70
C VAL A 176 8.06 12.57 -13.81
N LYS A 177 7.53 13.38 -14.72
CA LYS A 177 8.22 13.78 -15.96
C LYS A 177 9.44 14.67 -15.72
N SER A 178 9.46 15.46 -14.64
CA SER A 178 10.60 16.33 -14.32
C SER A 178 11.85 15.54 -13.91
N SER A 179 11.70 14.34 -13.32
CA SER A 179 12.80 13.50 -12.88
C SER A 179 12.93 12.18 -13.64
N GLY A 180 11.90 11.78 -14.39
CA GLY A 180 11.82 10.48 -15.06
C GLY A 180 11.60 9.30 -14.11
N GLN A 181 11.24 9.56 -12.85
CA GLN A 181 11.13 8.53 -11.82
C GLN A 181 9.71 7.94 -11.75
N GLU A 182 9.63 6.64 -11.46
CA GLU A 182 8.40 5.90 -11.22
C GLU A 182 8.12 5.80 -9.71
N ILE A 183 6.85 5.94 -9.30
CA ILE A 183 6.45 5.75 -7.90
C ILE A 183 6.04 4.31 -7.58
N PHE A 184 5.38 3.62 -8.51
CA PHE A 184 4.90 2.27 -8.31
C PHE A 184 6.01 1.23 -8.38
N TYR A 185 5.77 0.12 -7.72
CA TYR A 185 6.56 -1.08 -7.92
C TYR A 185 6.07 -1.81 -9.17
N HIS A 186 6.99 -2.16 -10.06
CA HIS A 186 6.76 -3.07 -11.17
C HIS A 186 7.36 -4.41 -10.84
N ASN A 187 6.50 -5.43 -10.78
CA ASN A 187 7.02 -6.79 -10.69
C ASN A 187 7.74 -7.13 -12.01
N PRO A 188 8.98 -7.66 -11.98
CA PRO A 188 9.68 -8.07 -13.20
C PRO A 188 8.90 -9.13 -14.00
N VAL A 189 7.92 -9.78 -13.38
CA VAL A 189 7.07 -10.80 -13.99
C VAL A 189 5.61 -10.62 -13.59
N VAL A 190 4.70 -10.98 -14.50
CA VAL A 190 3.28 -11.19 -14.19
C VAL A 190 3.11 -12.66 -13.78
N LYS A 191 2.91 -12.91 -12.48
CA LYS A 191 3.02 -14.27 -11.90
C LYS A 191 1.91 -14.59 -10.90
N PRO A 192 1.26 -15.76 -10.99
CA PRO A 192 0.33 -16.21 -9.96
C PRO A 192 1.09 -16.64 -8.70
N THR A 193 0.62 -16.19 -7.55
CA THR A 193 1.21 -16.48 -6.24
C THR A 193 0.34 -17.42 -5.43
N ARG A 194 0.73 -17.73 -4.19
CA ARG A 194 -0.14 -18.39 -3.20
C ARG A 194 -0.83 -17.38 -2.26
N TYR A 195 -0.61 -16.09 -2.48
CA TYR A 195 -1.31 -15.03 -1.77
C TYR A 195 -2.73 -14.90 -2.32
N GLY A 196 -3.63 -14.23 -1.59
CA GLY A 196 -5.05 -14.15 -1.90
C GLY A 196 -5.90 -14.87 -0.85
N ILE A 197 -7.22 -14.86 -1.06
CA ILE A 197 -8.19 -15.26 -0.03
C ILE A 197 -9.10 -16.43 -0.42
N LEU A 198 -8.88 -17.01 -1.60
CA LEU A 198 -9.71 -18.09 -2.13
C LEU A 198 -9.52 -19.40 -1.34
N GLN A 199 -10.59 -20.20 -1.29
CA GLN A 199 -10.60 -21.52 -0.67
C GLN A 199 -11.06 -22.59 -1.67
N PRO A 200 -10.45 -23.79 -1.66
CA PRO A 200 -9.42 -24.23 -0.73
C PRO A 200 -8.05 -23.62 -1.06
N ALA A 201 -7.16 -23.55 -0.06
CA ALA A 201 -5.86 -22.87 -0.17
C ALA A 201 -4.97 -23.40 -1.32
N GLU A 202 -5.14 -24.65 -1.77
CA GLU A 202 -4.37 -25.16 -2.90
C GLU A 202 -4.75 -24.50 -4.24
N ALA A 203 -5.99 -24.04 -4.36
CA ALA A 203 -6.54 -23.35 -5.52
C ALA A 203 -6.45 -21.81 -5.43
N ASN A 204 -5.99 -21.30 -4.28
CA ASN A 204 -5.80 -19.88 -4.03
C ASN A 204 -4.71 -19.29 -4.90
N TRP A 205 -4.87 -18.04 -5.30
CA TRP A 205 -3.87 -17.28 -6.04
C TRP A 205 -4.18 -15.78 -6.03
N TRP A 206 -3.13 -15.00 -6.27
CA TRP A 206 -3.16 -13.58 -6.57
C TRP A 206 -2.15 -13.31 -7.67
N LEU A 207 -2.50 -12.46 -8.63
CA LEU A 207 -1.62 -12.10 -9.74
C LEU A 207 -0.68 -10.97 -9.32
N ALA A 208 0.54 -11.33 -8.97
CA ALA A 208 1.57 -10.36 -8.66
C ALA A 208 2.08 -9.71 -9.95
N THR A 209 1.77 -8.42 -10.10
CA THR A 209 2.15 -7.60 -11.26
C THR A 209 2.71 -6.22 -10.85
N GLY A 210 2.27 -5.70 -9.70
CA GLY A 210 2.59 -4.33 -9.27
C GLY A 210 1.55 -3.30 -9.73
N GLY A 211 1.89 -2.02 -9.61
CA GLY A 211 0.96 -0.90 -9.83
C GLY A 211 -0.06 -0.74 -8.70
N MET A 212 -1.18 -0.07 -9.02
CA MET A 212 -2.35 0.10 -8.17
C MET A 212 -3.52 -0.74 -8.68
N GLU A 213 -3.99 -1.68 -7.87
CA GLU A 213 -5.12 -2.57 -8.18
C GLU A 213 -6.40 -2.19 -7.43
N TRP A 214 -7.54 -2.72 -7.93
CA TRP A 214 -8.87 -2.54 -7.37
C TRP A 214 -9.34 -3.85 -6.72
N ALA A 215 -9.11 -3.97 -5.42
CA ALA A 215 -9.48 -5.15 -4.66
C ALA A 215 -10.96 -5.12 -4.27
N TYR A 216 -11.75 -5.98 -4.91
CA TYR A 216 -13.17 -6.18 -4.60
C TYR A 216 -13.60 -7.60 -5.00
N PRO A 217 -14.71 -8.16 -4.47
CA PRO A 217 -15.69 -7.57 -3.55
C PRO A 217 -15.44 -7.97 -2.08
N VAL A 218 -14.23 -8.41 -1.78
CA VAL A 218 -13.79 -9.03 -0.52
C VAL A 218 -12.45 -8.44 -0.11
N GLN A 219 -12.03 -8.74 1.12
CA GLN A 219 -10.78 -8.26 1.69
C GLN A 219 -9.52 -8.67 0.89
N GLU A 220 -8.39 -8.06 1.26
CA GLU A 220 -7.10 -8.24 0.59
C GLU A 220 -7.17 -7.89 -0.89
N HIS A 221 -6.77 -8.79 -1.81
CA HIS A 221 -6.63 -8.49 -3.23
C HIS A 221 -7.94 -8.66 -4.04
N GLY A 222 -9.05 -9.01 -3.38
CA GLY A 222 -10.31 -9.29 -4.05
C GLY A 222 -10.26 -10.50 -5.00
N TYR A 223 -11.16 -10.52 -5.98
CA TYR A 223 -11.25 -11.60 -6.99
C TYR A 223 -10.91 -11.15 -8.42
N ARG A 224 -10.75 -9.84 -8.65
CA ARG A 224 -10.78 -9.24 -9.99
C ARG A 224 -9.46 -8.60 -10.42
N PHE A 225 -8.38 -8.89 -9.70
CA PHE A 225 -7.02 -8.40 -9.97
C PHE A 225 -6.47 -8.78 -11.35
N GLY A 226 -6.94 -9.88 -11.94
CA GLY A 226 -6.41 -10.42 -13.20
C GLY A 226 -7.40 -10.42 -14.36
N VAL A 227 -8.62 -9.91 -14.14
CA VAL A 227 -9.71 -9.97 -15.12
C VAL A 227 -9.69 -8.72 -15.98
N PRO A 228 -9.88 -8.80 -17.31
CA PRO A 228 -10.04 -7.64 -18.18
C PRO A 228 -11.17 -6.71 -17.74
N TRP A 229 -10.91 -5.40 -17.72
CA TRP A 229 -11.91 -4.35 -17.47
C TRP A 229 -12.13 -3.53 -18.74
N THR A 230 -13.36 -3.08 -18.97
CA THR A 230 -13.65 -2.13 -20.05
C THR A 230 -13.21 -0.73 -19.65
N TYR A 231 -13.10 0.18 -20.63
CA TYR A 231 -12.78 1.56 -20.32
C TYR A 231 -13.44 2.58 -21.25
N GLN A 232 -13.58 3.79 -20.73
CA GLN A 232 -14.03 4.97 -21.46
C GLN A 232 -13.11 6.14 -21.14
N VAL A 233 -12.78 6.94 -22.16
CA VAL A 233 -12.06 8.20 -21.98
C VAL A 233 -13.00 9.36 -22.25
N THR A 234 -12.97 10.33 -21.33
CA THR A 234 -13.60 11.64 -21.49
C THR A 234 -12.55 12.73 -21.30
N SER A 235 -12.69 13.82 -22.03
CA SER A 235 -11.81 14.98 -21.90
C SER A 235 -12.63 16.26 -21.78
N THR A 236 -12.13 17.20 -20.98
CA THR A 236 -12.59 18.59 -20.95
C THR A 236 -11.45 19.48 -21.43
N VAL A 237 -11.58 20.81 -21.32
CA VAL A 237 -10.45 21.72 -21.54
C VAL A 237 -9.44 21.74 -20.36
N GLU A 238 -9.80 21.13 -19.23
CA GLU A 238 -9.04 21.18 -17.98
C GLU A 238 -8.40 19.84 -17.59
N SER A 239 -8.88 18.72 -18.14
CA SER A 239 -8.43 17.39 -17.72
C SER A 239 -8.78 16.29 -18.74
N ILE A 240 -8.14 15.14 -18.57
CA ILE A 240 -8.55 13.85 -19.17
C ILE A 240 -8.95 12.92 -18.02
N THR A 241 -10.06 12.19 -18.19
CA THR A 241 -10.50 11.14 -17.27
C THR A 241 -10.61 9.82 -18.00
N LEU A 242 -9.92 8.79 -17.49
CA LEU A 242 -10.11 7.40 -17.88
C LEU A 242 -10.98 6.71 -16.82
N THR A 243 -12.14 6.22 -17.22
CA THR A 243 -13.02 5.40 -16.39
C THR A 243 -12.82 3.94 -16.76
N LEU A 244 -12.43 3.10 -15.81
CA LEU A 244 -12.29 1.65 -15.98
C LEU A 244 -13.45 0.94 -15.28
N SER A 245 -14.05 -0.05 -15.92
CA SER A 245 -15.30 -0.65 -15.47
C SER A 245 -15.26 -2.18 -15.47
N ASP A 246 -15.62 -2.78 -14.33
CA ASP A 246 -16.01 -4.18 -14.22
C ASP A 246 -17.45 -4.22 -13.71
N THR A 247 -18.38 -4.25 -14.67
CA THR A 247 -19.82 -4.20 -14.44
C THR A 247 -20.49 -5.39 -15.07
N GLY A 248 -21.62 -5.81 -14.50
CA GLY A 248 -22.42 -6.90 -15.02
C GLY A 248 -23.85 -6.81 -14.51
N PRO A 249 -24.81 -7.46 -15.19
CA PRO A 249 -26.17 -7.55 -14.71
C PRO A 249 -26.21 -8.33 -13.39
N ASP A 250 -27.19 -8.01 -12.54
CA ASP A 250 -27.51 -8.76 -11.33
C ASP A 250 -26.37 -8.90 -10.29
N ARG A 251 -25.34 -8.04 -10.35
CA ARG A 251 -24.22 -8.00 -9.39
C ARG A 251 -23.83 -6.58 -8.98
N VAL A 252 -22.98 -6.47 -7.96
CA VAL A 252 -22.25 -5.23 -7.67
C VAL A 252 -21.15 -5.06 -8.70
N GLY A 253 -21.24 -3.99 -9.49
CA GLY A 253 -20.20 -3.57 -10.42
C GLY A 253 -19.36 -2.44 -9.85
N VAL A 254 -18.17 -2.26 -10.40
CA VAL A 254 -17.25 -1.18 -10.05
C VAL A 254 -16.94 -0.36 -11.29
N GLU A 255 -16.91 0.96 -11.12
CA GLU A 255 -16.27 1.89 -12.04
C GLU A 255 -15.20 2.69 -11.28
N VAL A 256 -14.01 2.85 -11.85
CA VAL A 256 -12.92 3.64 -11.27
C VAL A 256 -12.56 4.75 -12.25
N ALA A 257 -12.90 5.99 -11.91
CA ALA A 257 -12.53 7.16 -12.68
C ALA A 257 -11.17 7.71 -12.21
N VAL A 258 -10.19 7.79 -13.12
CA VAL A 258 -8.89 8.41 -12.86
C VAL A 258 -8.77 9.67 -13.70
N THR A 259 -8.70 10.82 -13.02
CA THR A 259 -8.66 12.14 -13.65
C THR A 259 -7.27 12.75 -13.52
N LEU A 260 -6.68 13.11 -14.66
CA LEU A 260 -5.42 13.83 -14.77
C LEU A 260 -5.70 15.28 -15.22
N PRO A 261 -5.56 16.29 -14.35
CA PRO A 261 -5.71 17.69 -14.73
C PRO A 261 -4.54 18.17 -15.61
N ALA A 262 -4.79 19.12 -16.52
CA ALA A 262 -3.77 19.66 -17.43
C ALA A 262 -2.66 20.44 -16.70
N ASP A 263 -3.00 21.06 -15.58
CA ASP A 263 -2.17 21.99 -14.80
C ASP A 263 -1.75 21.42 -13.43
N SER A 264 -1.87 20.11 -13.20
CA SER A 264 -1.59 19.50 -11.89
C SER A 264 -0.48 18.43 -11.96
N ALA A 265 0.42 18.42 -10.98
CA ALA A 265 1.36 17.31 -10.74
C ALA A 265 0.77 16.19 -9.88
N SER A 266 -0.54 16.21 -9.63
CA SER A 266 -1.31 15.16 -8.96
C SER A 266 -2.47 14.71 -9.84
N PHE A 267 -3.01 13.53 -9.54
CA PHE A 267 -4.20 12.97 -10.17
C PHE A 267 -5.19 12.51 -9.09
N SER A 268 -6.46 12.34 -9.46
CA SER A 268 -7.46 11.77 -8.56
C SER A 268 -7.93 10.41 -9.01
N VAL A 269 -8.25 9.56 -8.04
CA VAL A 269 -8.88 8.25 -8.23
C VAL A 269 -10.24 8.29 -7.53
N ALA A 270 -11.29 7.94 -8.26
CA ALA A 270 -12.68 7.97 -7.77
C ALA A 270 -13.41 6.67 -8.10
N PRO A 271 -13.35 5.66 -7.22
CA PRO A 271 -14.14 4.43 -7.34
C PRO A 271 -15.62 4.68 -7.04
N THR A 272 -16.50 3.97 -7.74
CA THR A 272 -17.93 3.88 -7.48
C THR A 272 -18.38 2.43 -7.60
N LEU A 273 -18.93 1.89 -6.51
CA LEU A 273 -19.63 0.61 -6.49
C LEU A 273 -21.11 0.85 -6.76
N THR A 274 -21.72 0.08 -7.65
CA THR A 274 -23.17 0.12 -7.90
C THR A 274 -23.75 -1.28 -7.88
N ASN A 275 -24.76 -1.50 -7.05
CA ASN A 275 -25.45 -2.79 -6.99
C ASN A 275 -26.58 -2.86 -8.02
N GLN A 276 -26.36 -3.63 -9.10
CA GLN A 276 -27.36 -3.92 -10.12
C GLN A 276 -28.18 -5.18 -9.81
N GLY A 277 -27.93 -5.83 -8.67
CA GLY A 277 -28.65 -6.99 -8.17
C GLY A 277 -29.95 -6.66 -7.45
N ALA A 278 -30.74 -7.69 -7.19
CA ALA A 278 -32.03 -7.59 -6.52
C ALA A 278 -31.94 -7.62 -4.99
N GLU A 279 -30.78 -7.97 -4.43
CA GLU A 279 -30.56 -8.13 -2.98
C GLU A 279 -29.40 -7.25 -2.49
N ALA A 280 -29.41 -6.91 -1.20
CA ALA A 280 -28.29 -6.21 -0.59
C ALA A 280 -27.08 -7.16 -0.46
N VAL A 281 -25.89 -6.69 -0.85
CA VAL A 281 -24.67 -7.50 -0.84
C VAL A 281 -23.62 -6.84 0.05
N PRO A 282 -23.09 -7.54 1.07
CA PRO A 282 -21.95 -7.07 1.84
C PRO A 282 -20.65 -7.24 1.05
N VAL A 283 -19.95 -6.12 0.83
CA VAL A 283 -18.73 -6.02 0.01
C VAL A 283 -17.60 -5.32 0.76
N GLN A 284 -16.38 -5.64 0.37
CA GLN A 284 -15.23 -4.77 0.57
C GLN A 284 -14.72 -4.21 -0.74
N PHE A 285 -14.24 -2.97 -0.69
CA PHE A 285 -13.46 -2.38 -1.75
C PHE A 285 -12.25 -1.68 -1.19
N TRP A 286 -11.10 -2.01 -1.75
CA TRP A 286 -9.86 -1.29 -1.51
C TRP A 286 -9.16 -0.99 -2.83
N LEU A 287 -8.61 0.21 -2.95
CA LEU A 287 -7.46 0.40 -3.83
C LEU A 287 -6.19 0.02 -3.06
N ASN A 288 -5.27 -0.64 -3.75
CA ASN A 288 -3.99 -1.08 -3.20
C ASN A 288 -2.86 -0.65 -4.13
N ALA A 289 -2.03 0.30 -3.68
CA ALA A 289 -0.88 0.77 -4.44
C ALA A 289 0.40 0.08 -3.98
N ALA A 290 0.96 -0.81 -4.81
CA ALA A 290 2.29 -1.35 -4.62
C ALA A 290 3.35 -0.32 -5.04
N LEU A 291 4.20 0.10 -4.11
CA LEU A 291 5.12 1.24 -4.25
C LEU A 291 6.57 0.82 -3.94
N ALA A 292 7.49 1.31 -4.76
CA ALA A 292 8.93 1.14 -4.52
C ALA A 292 9.64 2.48 -4.28
N LEU A 293 9.17 3.55 -4.92
CA LEU A 293 9.83 4.87 -4.93
C LEU A 293 11.32 4.78 -5.35
N ALA A 294 11.63 3.78 -6.16
CA ALA A 294 12.96 3.41 -6.62
C ALA A 294 12.83 2.50 -7.86
N PRO A 295 13.84 2.42 -8.73
CA PRO A 295 13.71 1.74 -10.04
C PRO A 295 13.34 0.26 -10.00
N GLU A 296 13.71 -0.49 -8.96
CA GLU A 296 13.50 -1.95 -8.92
C GLU A 296 12.94 -2.45 -7.59
N THR A 297 13.47 -1.96 -6.48
CA THR A 297 13.09 -2.42 -5.13
C THR A 297 13.05 -1.25 -4.17
N MET A 298 12.12 -1.33 -3.22
CA MET A 298 12.00 -0.37 -2.14
C MET A 298 13.33 -0.22 -1.37
N SER A 299 13.74 1.03 -1.13
CA SER A 299 14.92 1.32 -0.31
C SER A 299 14.66 1.06 1.17
N ARG A 300 15.68 0.55 1.89
CA ARG A 300 15.67 0.45 3.36
C ARG A 300 15.60 1.80 4.06
N ASN A 301 15.98 2.89 3.40
CA ASN A 301 15.94 4.24 3.98
C ASN A 301 14.57 4.91 3.85
N THR A 302 13.59 4.25 3.25
CA THR A 302 12.22 4.75 3.09
C THR A 302 11.62 5.14 4.45
N ARG A 303 10.93 6.27 4.48
CA ARG A 303 10.24 6.81 5.66
C ARG A 303 8.74 6.84 5.42
N PHE A 304 7.96 6.31 6.33
CA PHE A 304 6.50 6.39 6.31
C PHE A 304 6.03 7.63 7.06
N VAL A 305 5.12 8.40 6.48
CA VAL A 305 4.56 9.59 7.11
C VAL A 305 3.06 9.40 7.18
N VAL A 306 2.60 9.04 8.38
CA VAL A 306 1.20 8.81 8.70
C VAL A 306 0.85 9.70 9.90
N PRO A 307 0.14 10.83 9.69
CA PRO A 307 -0.29 11.76 10.73
C PRO A 307 -1.37 11.20 11.68
N ALA A 308 -1.10 10.05 12.27
CA ALA A 308 -1.95 9.39 13.26
C ALA A 308 -1.17 9.22 14.57
N ASN A 309 -1.89 9.14 15.68
CA ASN A 309 -1.28 8.87 16.99
C ASN A 309 -1.32 7.37 17.35
N GLN A 310 -2.12 6.59 16.62
CA GLN A 310 -2.37 5.18 16.91
C GLN A 310 -2.65 4.42 15.61
N VAL A 311 -2.25 3.15 15.60
CA VAL A 311 -2.58 2.20 14.52
C VAL A 311 -3.05 0.89 15.11
N GLN A 312 -3.87 0.15 14.36
CA GLN A 312 -4.35 -1.18 14.74
C GLN A 312 -3.66 -2.25 13.91
N ILE A 313 -3.01 -3.21 14.57
CA ILE A 313 -2.27 -4.26 13.89
C ILE A 313 -3.23 -5.16 13.10
N HIS A 314 -2.95 -5.33 11.81
CA HIS A 314 -3.65 -6.28 10.97
C HIS A 314 -2.89 -7.61 10.93
N SER A 315 -1.60 -7.54 10.61
CA SER A 315 -0.75 -8.70 10.41
C SER A 315 0.70 -8.38 10.76
N ARG A 316 1.45 -9.38 11.22
CA ARG A 316 2.88 -9.24 11.51
C ARG A 316 3.62 -10.56 11.29
N GLY A 317 4.90 -10.47 10.98
CA GLY A 317 5.80 -11.61 11.02
C GLY A 317 6.11 -12.10 12.43
N ALA A 318 6.72 -13.28 12.51
CA ALA A 318 7.02 -13.95 13.78
C ALA A 318 8.34 -13.46 14.41
N SER A 319 9.14 -12.69 13.67
CA SER A 319 10.52 -12.36 14.05
C SER A 319 10.74 -10.87 14.35
N GLY A 320 11.62 -10.59 15.33
CA GLY A 320 12.34 -9.32 15.49
C GLY A 320 11.71 -8.21 16.34
N TRP A 321 10.38 -8.16 16.53
CA TRP A 321 9.72 -7.09 17.29
C TRP A 321 8.65 -7.63 18.25
N GLN A 322 8.46 -6.93 19.38
CA GLN A 322 7.27 -7.08 20.24
C GLN A 322 6.07 -6.32 19.64
N VAL A 323 5.80 -6.48 18.34
CA VAL A 323 4.53 -6.01 17.78
C VAL A 323 3.44 -6.96 18.29
N PRO A 324 2.35 -6.44 18.88
CA PRO A 324 1.28 -7.28 19.39
C PRO A 324 0.51 -7.97 18.25
N ASP A 325 -0.33 -8.94 18.60
CA ASP A 325 -1.11 -9.69 17.63
C ASP A 325 -2.19 -8.83 16.95
N SER A 326 -2.81 -9.39 15.90
CA SER A 326 -3.89 -8.76 15.14
C SER A 326 -4.99 -8.20 16.06
N ARG A 327 -5.55 -7.05 15.68
CA ARG A 327 -6.51 -6.21 16.42
C ARG A 327 -5.96 -5.43 17.62
N ALA A 328 -4.73 -5.67 18.05
CA ALA A 328 -4.14 -4.83 19.08
C ALA A 328 -3.83 -3.43 18.52
N GLU A 329 -4.01 -2.40 19.34
CA GLU A 329 -3.66 -1.04 19.00
C GLU A 329 -2.30 -0.66 19.59
N ILE A 330 -1.51 0.09 18.84
CA ILE A 330 -0.21 0.61 19.28
C ILE A 330 -0.15 2.12 19.07
N THR A 331 0.58 2.82 19.92
CA THR A 331 0.97 4.20 19.66
C THR A 331 1.85 4.26 18.42
N TRP A 332 1.54 5.18 17.51
CA TRP A 332 2.31 5.39 16.28
C TRP A 332 3.13 6.69 16.39
N PRO A 333 4.37 6.73 15.85
CA PRO A 333 5.11 5.63 15.21
C PRO A 333 5.97 4.80 16.18
N LEU A 334 5.93 5.09 17.48
CA LEU A 334 6.87 4.52 18.46
C LEU A 334 6.31 3.30 19.20
N ILE A 335 7.04 2.18 19.16
CA ILE A 335 6.80 1.02 20.01
C ILE A 335 8.07 0.67 20.79
N GLU A 336 8.02 0.68 22.13
CA GLU A 336 9.17 0.35 22.99
C GLU A 336 10.49 1.08 22.63
N GLY A 337 10.41 2.32 22.15
CA GLY A 337 11.56 3.13 21.74
C GLY A 337 12.04 2.90 20.29
N VAL A 338 11.31 2.09 19.53
CA VAL A 338 11.55 1.83 18.12
C VAL A 338 10.62 2.70 17.29
N ASP A 339 11.19 3.44 16.35
CA ASP A 339 10.43 4.21 15.37
C ASP A 339 10.05 3.36 14.16
N LEU A 340 8.78 2.96 14.06
CA LEU A 340 8.24 2.20 12.94
C LEU A 340 7.98 3.04 11.69
N SER A 341 8.09 4.38 11.77
CA SER A 341 8.12 5.22 10.57
C SER A 341 9.41 5.02 9.77
N ASP A 342 10.46 4.50 10.42
CA ASP A 342 11.72 4.13 9.80
C ASP A 342 11.69 2.69 9.28
N TYR A 343 11.56 2.52 7.97
CA TYR A 343 11.54 1.20 7.34
C TYR A 343 12.85 0.40 7.55
N SER A 344 13.97 1.07 7.86
CA SER A 344 15.23 0.39 8.16
C SER A 344 15.14 -0.45 9.45
N GLN A 345 14.18 -0.13 10.31
CA GLN A 345 13.90 -0.93 11.49
C GLN A 345 13.17 -2.22 11.11
N TRP A 346 12.27 -2.25 10.13
CA TRP A 346 11.41 -3.42 9.89
C TRP A 346 12.20 -4.71 9.57
N THR A 347 12.07 -5.73 10.44
CA THR A 347 12.76 -7.03 10.26
C THR A 347 11.92 -8.02 9.47
N ASP A 348 10.64 -8.14 9.79
CA ASP A 348 9.68 -9.01 9.12
C ASP A 348 8.54 -8.16 8.55
N TYR A 349 7.53 -8.79 7.95
CA TYR A 349 6.38 -8.03 7.44
C TYR A 349 5.54 -7.43 8.57
N LEU A 350 4.93 -6.29 8.29
CA LEU A 350 3.97 -5.63 9.16
C LEU A 350 2.87 -4.98 8.32
N GLY A 351 1.62 -5.21 8.71
CA GLY A 351 0.45 -4.54 8.18
C GLY A 351 -0.39 -3.98 9.31
N PHE A 352 -0.87 -2.75 9.15
CA PHE A 352 -1.74 -2.11 10.13
C PHE A 352 -2.77 -1.20 9.46
N PHE A 353 -3.90 -1.03 10.13
CA PHE A 353 -4.91 -0.03 9.79
C PHE A 353 -4.74 1.22 10.64
N VAL A 354 -5.21 2.35 10.14
CA VAL A 354 -5.28 3.61 10.89
C VAL A 354 -6.74 3.85 11.29
N PRO A 355 -7.13 3.67 12.56
CA PRO A 355 -8.52 3.82 13.01
C PRO A 355 -8.89 5.30 13.19
N GLN A 356 -8.80 6.10 12.13
CA GLN A 356 -9.11 7.54 12.12
C GLN A 356 -9.86 7.90 10.83
N ASP A 357 -11.09 8.42 10.97
CA ASP A 357 -11.97 8.82 9.85
C ASP A 357 -11.38 9.92 8.96
N ASP A 358 -10.73 10.92 9.57
CA ASP A 358 -10.23 12.11 8.89
C ASP A 358 -8.70 12.15 8.91
N LEU A 359 -8.07 11.08 8.46
CA LEU A 359 -6.61 11.06 8.29
C LEU A 359 -6.23 12.04 7.15
N PRO A 360 -5.41 13.08 7.41
CA PRO A 360 -5.14 14.09 6.39
C PRO A 360 -4.45 13.53 5.14
N PHE A 361 -3.53 12.59 5.33
CA PHE A 361 -2.86 11.85 4.26
C PHE A 361 -2.19 10.58 4.79
N MET A 362 -1.82 9.67 3.89
CA MET A 362 -0.79 8.66 4.13
C MET A 362 0.29 8.84 3.07
N GLY A 363 1.56 8.82 3.49
CA GLY A 363 2.66 9.00 2.55
C GLY A 363 3.88 8.18 2.90
N ALA A 364 4.78 8.16 1.94
CA ALA A 364 6.12 7.62 2.12
C ALA A 364 7.11 8.47 1.34
N TYR A 365 8.36 8.45 1.78
CA TYR A 365 9.44 9.20 1.16
C TYR A 365 10.73 8.40 1.18
N ASN A 366 11.37 8.26 0.03
CA ASN A 366 12.66 7.62 -0.14
C ASN A 366 13.76 8.68 -0.31
N PRO A 367 14.65 8.87 0.70
CA PRO A 367 15.71 9.87 0.63
C PRO A 367 16.82 9.49 -0.36
N ASP A 368 16.98 8.21 -0.72
CA ASP A 368 18.04 7.77 -1.64
C ASP A 368 17.75 8.20 -3.09
N THR A 369 16.47 8.34 -3.43
CA THR A 369 15.99 8.75 -4.75
C THR A 369 15.37 10.14 -4.74
N ASP A 370 15.25 10.78 -3.58
CA ASP A 370 14.57 12.06 -3.38
C ASP A 370 13.14 12.05 -3.99
N LEU A 371 12.42 10.96 -3.71
CA LEU A 371 11.08 10.72 -4.24
C LEU A 371 10.14 10.28 -3.12
N GLY A 372 9.03 10.99 -2.98
CA GLY A 372 7.92 10.57 -2.13
C GLY A 372 6.62 10.39 -2.90
N VAL A 373 5.61 9.97 -2.16
CA VAL A 373 4.21 9.96 -2.61
C VAL A 373 3.31 10.26 -1.42
N VAL A 374 2.23 10.97 -1.66
CA VAL A 374 1.13 11.12 -0.71
C VAL A 374 -0.18 10.69 -1.35
N ARG A 375 -0.95 9.94 -0.56
CA ARG A 375 -2.37 9.65 -0.76
C ARG A 375 -3.17 10.56 0.17
N LEU A 376 -4.03 11.39 -0.41
CA LEU A 376 -4.86 12.38 0.27
C LEU A 376 -6.33 11.97 0.11
N PRO A 377 -6.94 11.30 1.10
CA PRO A 377 -8.36 10.96 1.05
C PRO A 377 -9.21 12.23 1.13
N GLN A 378 -10.37 12.23 0.47
CA GLN A 378 -11.35 13.28 0.71
C GLN A 378 -11.91 13.12 2.15
N PRO A 379 -11.87 14.18 3.00
CA PRO A 379 -12.36 14.11 4.37
C PRO A 379 -13.79 13.56 4.46
N GLY A 380 -14.05 12.69 5.43
CA GLY A 380 -15.34 12.05 5.66
C GLY A 380 -15.81 11.05 4.59
N SER A 381 -14.98 10.66 3.61
CA SER A 381 -15.39 9.75 2.52
C SER A 381 -14.68 8.40 2.50
N VAL A 382 -13.52 8.28 3.15
CA VAL A 382 -12.70 7.06 3.13
C VAL A 382 -12.24 6.69 4.54
N PRO A 383 -13.01 5.88 5.29
CA PRO A 383 -12.60 5.46 6.64
C PRO A 383 -11.43 4.48 6.62
N GLY A 384 -11.22 3.76 5.52
CA GLY A 384 -10.20 2.73 5.38
C GLY A 384 -8.83 3.27 5.02
N HIS A 385 -7.86 3.02 5.91
CA HIS A 385 -6.47 3.42 5.75
C HIS A 385 -5.58 2.27 6.20
N LYS A 386 -4.77 1.72 5.31
CA LYS A 386 -3.84 0.63 5.65
C LYS A 386 -2.46 0.87 5.07
N LEU A 387 -1.45 0.47 5.81
CA LEU A 387 -0.09 0.33 5.33
C LEU A 387 0.34 -1.12 5.50
N PHE A 388 1.03 -1.66 4.50
CA PHE A 388 1.74 -2.93 4.62
C PHE A 388 3.13 -2.81 4.00
N ALA A 389 4.13 -3.42 4.61
CA ALA A 389 5.43 -3.61 3.98
C ALA A 389 6.08 -4.90 4.47
N PHE A 390 6.90 -5.49 3.61
CA PHE A 390 7.76 -6.61 3.99
C PHE A 390 8.92 -6.13 4.87
N GLY A 391 9.53 -7.01 5.64
CA GLY A 391 10.77 -6.71 6.34
C GLY A 391 12.01 -7.21 5.61
N LYS A 392 13.18 -6.83 6.12
CA LYS A 392 14.48 -7.25 5.56
C LYS A 392 14.72 -8.77 5.59
N ASP A 393 14.13 -9.46 6.57
CA ASP A 393 14.24 -10.89 6.81
C ASP A 393 13.00 -11.64 6.29
N PHE A 394 12.09 -10.96 5.58
CA PHE A 394 10.92 -11.62 5.00
C PHE A 394 11.36 -12.71 4.02
N TRP A 395 11.00 -13.95 4.31
CA TRP A 395 11.57 -15.11 3.63
C TRP A 395 10.88 -15.45 2.32
N ASP A 396 9.57 -15.19 2.21
CA ASP A 396 8.80 -15.53 1.01
C ASP A 396 9.09 -14.50 -0.09
N LYS A 397 9.53 -15.00 -1.24
CA LYS A 397 9.80 -14.23 -2.46
C LYS A 397 9.09 -14.83 -3.66
N SER A 398 8.14 -15.74 -3.44
CA SER A 398 7.44 -16.48 -4.49
C SER A 398 6.70 -15.57 -5.49
N TYR A 399 6.37 -14.34 -5.08
CA TYR A 399 5.70 -13.33 -5.89
C TYR A 399 6.59 -12.65 -6.94
N THR A 400 7.92 -12.73 -6.85
CA THR A 400 8.86 -12.07 -7.77
C THR A 400 9.98 -13.03 -8.18
N ASP A 401 10.68 -12.72 -9.27
CA ASP A 401 11.80 -13.53 -9.76
C ASP A 401 13.18 -12.88 -9.47
N ASN A 402 13.23 -11.65 -8.97
CA ASN A 402 14.48 -10.93 -8.65
C ASN A 402 14.64 -10.57 -7.16
N ASN A 403 13.76 -11.08 -6.29
CA ASN A 403 13.71 -10.80 -4.85
C ASN A 403 13.44 -9.34 -4.44
N SER A 404 12.98 -8.50 -5.36
CA SER A 404 12.54 -7.13 -5.07
C SER A 404 11.43 -7.08 -4.03
N GLN A 405 11.35 -5.95 -3.32
CA GLN A 405 10.33 -5.66 -2.32
C GLN A 405 9.65 -4.33 -2.62
N TYR A 406 8.44 -4.20 -2.09
CA TYR A 406 7.60 -3.02 -2.18
C TYR A 406 6.86 -2.82 -0.85
N PHE A 407 6.24 -1.67 -0.68
CA PHE A 407 5.24 -1.43 0.35
C PHE A 407 3.90 -1.10 -0.31
N GLU A 408 2.84 -1.15 0.48
CA GLU A 408 1.48 -0.94 0.05
C GLU A 408 0.84 0.18 0.84
N LEU A 409 0.18 1.09 0.14
CA LEU A 409 -0.77 2.02 0.71
C LEU A 409 -2.17 1.66 0.21
N TRP A 410 -3.09 1.48 1.15
CA TRP A 410 -4.46 1.11 0.86
C TRP A 410 -5.45 2.20 1.26
N GLY A 411 -6.51 2.33 0.45
CA GLY A 411 -7.66 3.19 0.71
C GLY A 411 -8.97 2.45 0.42
N GLY A 412 -10.00 2.63 1.25
CA GLY A 412 -11.26 1.91 1.04
C GLY A 412 -12.41 2.44 1.87
N VAL A 413 -13.62 2.04 1.49
CA VAL A 413 -14.86 2.38 2.23
C VAL A 413 -15.08 1.52 3.47
N ASN A 414 -14.21 0.55 3.70
CA ASN A 414 -14.23 -0.35 4.85
C ASN A 414 -13.21 0.11 5.91
N TRP A 415 -13.50 -0.13 7.18
CA TRP A 415 -12.58 0.21 8.29
C TRP A 415 -11.35 -0.68 8.35
N GLY A 416 -11.53 -1.95 8.03
CA GLY A 416 -10.52 -2.98 8.07
C GLY A 416 -10.91 -4.14 7.18
N PHE A 417 -10.16 -5.23 7.29
CA PHE A 417 -10.40 -6.44 6.51
C PHE A 417 -11.34 -7.43 7.21
N TRP A 418 -11.90 -7.06 8.36
CA TRP A 418 -12.73 -7.99 9.13
C TRP A 418 -14.16 -8.06 8.57
N PRO A 419 -14.86 -9.20 8.70
CA PRO A 419 -16.21 -9.35 8.16
C PRO A 419 -17.23 -8.34 8.71
N GLU A 420 -17.04 -7.87 9.95
CA GLU A 420 -17.87 -6.81 10.53
C GLU A 420 -17.70 -5.43 9.87
N ASP A 421 -16.63 -5.23 9.09
CA ASP A 421 -16.36 -3.99 8.35
C ASP A 421 -16.92 -4.01 6.92
N ASP A 422 -17.53 -5.12 6.48
CA ASP A 422 -18.17 -5.22 5.16
C ASP A 422 -19.23 -4.12 5.01
N VAL A 423 -19.18 -3.37 3.91
CA VAL A 423 -20.18 -2.36 3.57
C VAL A 423 -21.31 -3.05 2.81
N SER A 424 -22.54 -2.94 3.33
CA SER A 424 -23.72 -3.46 2.66
C SER A 424 -24.20 -2.47 1.59
N VAL A 425 -24.21 -2.88 0.32
CA VAL A 425 -24.73 -2.08 -0.80
C VAL A 425 -26.11 -2.59 -1.18
N ALA A 426 -27.16 -1.79 -0.98
CA ALA A 426 -28.54 -2.15 -1.28
C ALA A 426 -28.83 -2.15 -2.81
N PRO A 427 -29.88 -2.83 -3.28
CA PRO A 427 -30.29 -2.81 -4.70
C PRO A 427 -30.45 -1.39 -5.24
N GLY A 428 -29.78 -1.09 -6.36
CA GLY A 428 -29.77 0.22 -7.00
C GLY A 428 -28.99 1.31 -6.25
N GLN A 429 -28.34 0.98 -5.13
CA GLN A 429 -27.47 1.91 -4.40
C GLN A 429 -26.11 2.02 -5.09
N SER A 430 -25.56 3.24 -5.07
CA SER A 430 -24.16 3.50 -5.38
C SER A 430 -23.42 4.02 -4.15
N VAL A 431 -22.18 3.57 -3.97
CA VAL A 431 -21.24 4.05 -2.94
C VAL A 431 -19.95 4.43 -3.64
N GLY A 432 -19.51 5.68 -3.49
CA GLY A 432 -18.31 6.18 -4.15
C GLY A 432 -17.62 7.26 -3.32
N TRP A 433 -16.34 7.45 -3.60
CA TRP A 433 -15.47 8.44 -2.96
C TRP A 433 -14.40 8.90 -3.94
N GLN A 434 -13.58 9.83 -3.49
CA GLN A 434 -12.45 10.32 -4.26
C GLN A 434 -11.23 10.50 -3.35
N GLU A 435 -10.05 10.26 -3.91
CA GLU A 435 -8.77 10.56 -3.28
C GLU A 435 -7.77 11.10 -4.29
N GLN A 436 -6.83 11.92 -3.82
CA GLN A 436 -5.76 12.48 -4.62
C GLN A 436 -4.46 11.74 -4.36
N TRP A 437 -3.73 11.46 -5.43
CA TRP A 437 -2.39 10.87 -5.41
C TRP A 437 -1.38 11.83 -6.00
N TRP A 438 -0.28 12.04 -5.28
CA TRP A 438 0.72 13.03 -5.66
C TRP A 438 2.15 12.53 -5.43
N PRO A 439 2.91 12.28 -6.51
CA PRO A 439 4.35 12.08 -6.45
C PRO A 439 5.10 13.35 -6.03
N LEU A 440 6.08 13.22 -5.13
CA LEU A 440 6.82 14.32 -4.51
C LEU A 440 8.31 14.21 -4.81
N ALA A 441 8.71 14.52 -6.05
CA ALA A 441 10.12 14.53 -6.44
C ALA A 441 10.84 15.80 -5.93
N GLN A 442 12.07 15.65 -5.44
CA GLN A 442 12.96 16.75 -5.05
C GLN A 442 12.51 17.56 -3.82
N LEU A 443 11.61 17.01 -3.00
CA LEU A 443 11.11 17.67 -1.79
C LEU A 443 12.16 17.69 -0.65
N GLY A 444 13.12 16.78 -0.66
CA GLY A 444 14.14 16.64 0.39
C GLY A 444 13.64 16.03 1.72
N GLY A 445 12.43 15.48 1.74
CA GLY A 445 11.77 14.85 2.88
C GLY A 445 10.25 14.86 2.72
N LEU A 446 9.52 14.45 3.74
CA LEU A 446 8.08 14.69 3.85
C LEU A 446 7.73 14.96 5.31
N THR A 447 7.15 16.13 5.59
CA THR A 447 6.73 16.55 6.93
C THR A 447 5.21 16.67 6.99
N TRP A 448 4.61 17.35 6.02
CA TRP A 448 3.17 17.53 5.95
C TRP A 448 2.70 17.71 4.51
N ALA A 449 1.45 17.37 4.23
CA ALA A 449 0.83 17.59 2.93
C ALA A 449 -0.65 17.97 3.05
N THR A 450 -1.09 18.79 2.11
CA THR A 450 -2.48 19.07 1.79
C THR A 450 -2.70 18.75 0.29
N PRO A 451 -3.94 18.81 -0.23
CA PRO A 451 -4.19 18.71 -1.66
C PRO A 451 -3.43 19.73 -2.53
N HIS A 452 -2.96 20.82 -1.92
CA HIS A 452 -2.33 21.95 -2.62
C HIS A 452 -0.81 22.00 -2.44
N VAL A 453 -0.31 21.74 -1.22
CA VAL A 453 1.10 21.96 -0.85
C VAL A 453 1.62 20.78 -0.04
N ALA A 454 2.80 20.29 -0.40
CA ALA A 454 3.56 19.34 0.40
C ALA A 454 4.86 20.01 0.86
N ILE A 455 5.21 19.83 2.13
CA ILE A 455 6.38 20.46 2.74
C ILE A 455 7.31 19.42 3.36
N ALA A 456 8.60 19.74 3.32
CA ALA A 456 9.62 19.13 4.15
C ALA A 456 10.32 20.20 4.98
N VAL A 457 10.50 19.93 6.26
CA VAL A 457 11.30 20.76 7.15
C VAL A 457 12.45 19.94 7.70
N SER A 458 13.66 20.33 7.35
CA SER A 458 14.88 19.84 8.00
C SER A 458 15.36 20.90 8.99
N ALA A 459 15.82 20.48 10.17
CA ALA A 459 16.34 21.37 11.20
C ALA A 459 17.74 20.91 11.61
N ASN A 460 18.73 21.79 11.50
CA ASN A 460 20.10 21.55 11.93
C ASN A 460 20.56 22.74 12.80
N GLU A 461 20.82 22.48 14.09
CA GLU A 461 21.46 23.46 14.99
C GLU A 461 20.82 24.87 15.01
N GLY A 462 19.48 24.95 15.08
CA GLY A 462 18.75 26.21 15.21
C GLY A 462 18.34 26.87 13.88
N LEU A 463 18.98 26.51 12.75
CA LEU A 463 18.56 26.91 11.41
C LEU A 463 17.94 25.72 10.67
N GLY A 464 16.77 25.93 10.09
CA GLY A 464 16.08 24.93 9.29
C GLY A 464 15.91 25.34 7.83
N GLN A 465 15.73 24.33 6.97
CA GLN A 465 15.29 24.53 5.59
C GLN A 465 13.86 24.05 5.46
N LEU A 466 12.98 24.95 5.01
CA LEU A 466 11.63 24.64 4.54
C LEU A 466 11.68 24.48 3.03
N THR A 467 11.32 23.30 2.53
CA THR A 467 11.07 23.06 1.11
C THR A 467 9.58 22.86 0.91
N ALA A 468 9.00 23.45 -0.14
CA ALA A 468 7.61 23.24 -0.52
C ALA A 468 7.47 22.88 -2.01
N LEU A 469 6.61 21.92 -2.28
CA LEU A 469 6.07 21.62 -3.61
C LEU A 469 4.61 22.04 -3.66
N PHE A 470 4.17 22.43 -4.86
CA PHE A 470 2.78 22.83 -5.14
C PHE A 470 2.22 21.91 -6.21
N ALA A 471 0.97 21.46 -6.02
CA ALA A 471 0.32 20.57 -6.97
C ALA A 471 -0.02 21.29 -8.28
N ARG A 472 -0.30 22.60 -8.22
CA ARG A 472 -0.71 23.45 -9.36
C ARG A 472 0.12 24.74 -9.40
N PRO A 473 0.21 25.44 -10.56
CA PRO A 473 0.74 26.79 -10.63
C PRO A 473 0.01 27.69 -9.65
N THR A 474 0.73 28.37 -8.78
CA THR A 474 0.12 29.20 -7.72
C THR A 474 1.09 30.28 -7.27
N SER A 475 0.58 31.48 -7.02
CA SER A 475 1.31 32.55 -6.36
C SER A 475 0.61 32.96 -5.07
N GLY A 476 1.39 33.50 -4.13
CA GLY A 476 0.86 33.84 -2.83
C GLY A 476 1.91 34.28 -1.82
N GLN A 477 1.59 34.07 -0.55
CA GLN A 477 2.36 34.51 0.60
C GLN A 477 2.64 33.33 1.55
N LEU A 478 3.92 33.09 1.84
CA LEU A 478 4.36 32.26 2.96
C LEU A 478 4.46 33.13 4.21
N THR A 479 3.96 32.62 5.33
CA THR A 479 4.21 33.17 6.67
C THR A 479 4.70 32.08 7.62
N VAL A 480 5.70 32.40 8.42
CA VAL A 480 6.22 31.54 9.50
C VAL A 480 6.21 32.33 10.79
N ARG A 481 5.62 31.78 11.85
CA ARG A 481 5.56 32.42 13.17
C ARG A 481 5.90 31.44 14.28
N ALA A 482 6.56 31.91 15.32
CA ALA A 482 6.67 31.21 16.60
C ALA A 482 5.67 31.87 17.57
N GLU A 483 4.67 31.10 18.02
CA GLU A 483 3.50 31.66 18.71
C GLU A 483 2.91 32.85 17.92
N ASP A 484 2.86 34.05 18.51
CA ASP A 484 2.38 35.28 17.87
C ASP A 484 3.51 36.11 17.21
N THR A 485 4.76 35.65 17.26
CA THR A 485 5.92 36.38 16.73
C THR A 485 6.18 35.98 15.27
N PRO A 486 6.04 36.90 14.29
CA PRO A 486 6.36 36.60 12.90
C PRO A 486 7.88 36.45 12.72
N LEU A 487 8.30 35.34 12.13
CA LEU A 487 9.69 35.03 11.82
C LEU A 487 10.02 35.21 10.34
N LEU A 488 9.07 34.90 9.45
CA LEU A 488 9.21 35.03 8.00
C LEU A 488 7.88 35.46 7.39
N SER A 489 7.94 36.34 6.38
CA SER A 489 6.82 36.63 5.49
C SER A 489 7.38 36.92 4.10
N GLU A 490 7.32 35.95 3.18
CA GLU A 490 7.84 36.10 1.81
C GLU A 490 6.79 35.74 0.74
N PRO A 491 6.65 36.56 -0.32
CA PRO A 491 5.82 36.20 -1.46
C PRO A 491 6.46 35.03 -2.22
N PHE A 492 5.64 34.25 -2.93
CA PHE A 492 6.12 33.16 -3.76
C PHE A 492 5.33 33.07 -5.07
N VAL A 493 5.97 32.47 -6.07
CA VAL A 493 5.35 31.99 -7.31
C VAL A 493 5.87 30.58 -7.51
N ALA A 494 4.95 29.62 -7.56
CA ALA A 494 5.24 28.20 -7.63
C ALA A 494 4.73 27.61 -8.93
N GLU A 495 5.52 26.70 -9.49
CA GLU A 495 5.17 25.85 -10.62
C GLU A 495 5.29 24.38 -10.19
N PRO A 496 4.41 23.47 -10.64
CA PRO A 496 4.50 22.08 -10.25
C PRO A 496 5.83 21.44 -10.68
N GLY A 497 6.36 20.56 -9.83
CA GLY A 497 7.66 19.92 -10.05
C GLY A 497 8.88 20.80 -9.81
N SER A 498 8.70 22.06 -9.37
CA SER A 498 9.78 22.99 -9.03
C SER A 498 9.75 23.34 -7.52
N PRO A 499 10.55 22.67 -6.67
CA PRO A 499 10.54 22.93 -5.23
C PRO A 499 11.03 24.34 -4.90
N LEU A 500 10.28 25.05 -4.06
CA LEU A 500 10.68 26.32 -3.45
C LEU A 500 11.34 26.07 -2.09
N ARG A 501 12.34 26.88 -1.74
CA ARG A 501 13.16 26.68 -0.53
C ARG A 501 13.36 27.98 0.23
N TRP A 502 13.17 27.92 1.55
CA TRP A 502 13.39 29.02 2.48
C TRP A 502 14.27 28.58 3.63
N SER A 503 15.10 29.50 4.12
CA SER A 503 15.79 29.34 5.42
C SER A 503 14.88 29.88 6.51
N ILE A 504 14.58 29.06 7.52
CA ILE A 504 13.72 29.43 8.65
C ILE A 504 14.46 29.23 9.96
N SER A 505 14.25 30.10 10.94
CA SER A 505 14.72 29.84 12.30
C SER A 505 13.88 28.72 12.90
N THR A 506 14.55 27.76 13.55
CA THR A 506 13.94 26.64 14.29
C THR A 506 14.28 26.65 15.78
N GLU A 507 14.92 27.72 16.25
CA GLU A 507 15.27 27.93 17.67
C GLU A 507 14.03 28.09 18.55
N SER A 508 13.01 28.78 18.04
CA SER A 508 11.73 28.97 18.74
C SER A 508 10.72 27.94 18.23
N ARG A 509 10.20 27.09 19.13
CA ARG A 509 9.12 26.13 18.83
C ARG A 509 7.99 26.30 19.84
N PRO A 510 6.73 26.04 19.45
CA PRO A 510 6.27 25.53 18.14
C PRO A 510 6.33 26.58 17.01
N LEU A 511 6.43 26.10 15.77
CA LEU A 511 6.38 26.94 14.56
C LEU A 511 5.08 26.73 13.80
N HIS A 512 4.37 27.81 13.48
CA HIS A 512 3.23 27.76 12.56
C HIS A 512 3.68 28.20 11.16
N LEU A 513 3.48 27.32 10.20
CA LEU A 513 3.74 27.53 8.78
C LEU A 513 2.41 27.70 8.07
N GLN A 514 2.23 28.80 7.35
CA GLN A 514 1.01 29.04 6.57
C GLN A 514 1.35 29.53 5.17
N PHE A 515 0.81 28.84 4.17
CA PHE A 515 0.80 29.26 2.77
C PHE A 515 -0.61 29.73 2.42
N LYS A 516 -0.71 30.95 1.87
CA LYS A 516 -1.94 31.50 1.29
C LYS A 516 -1.72 31.86 -0.15
N ASP A 517 -2.72 31.68 -1.00
CA ASP A 517 -2.69 32.22 -2.36
C ASP A 517 -2.96 33.74 -2.38
N ASP A 518 -2.82 34.37 -3.54
CA ASP A 518 -3.12 35.80 -3.73
C ASP A 518 -4.60 36.17 -3.48
N GLY A 519 -5.50 35.19 -3.52
CA GLY A 519 -6.92 35.33 -3.15
C GLY A 519 -7.18 35.24 -1.64
N GLY A 520 -6.17 34.90 -0.84
CA GLY A 520 -6.26 34.71 0.60
C GLY A 520 -6.73 33.31 1.04
N VAL A 521 -6.88 32.36 0.12
CA VAL A 521 -7.21 30.96 0.42
C VAL A 521 -6.01 30.31 1.10
N ILE A 522 -6.25 29.63 2.23
CA ILE A 522 -5.22 28.88 2.94
C ILE A 522 -4.97 27.58 2.18
N LEU A 523 -3.76 27.43 1.66
CA LEU A 523 -3.32 26.23 0.95
C LEU A 523 -2.73 25.19 1.91
N LEU A 524 -2.09 25.66 2.97
CA LEU A 524 -1.53 24.86 4.05
C LEU A 524 -1.47 25.70 5.32
N ASP A 525 -1.87 25.13 6.45
CA ASP A 525 -1.65 25.66 7.80
C ASP A 525 -1.22 24.49 8.70
N HIS A 526 0.02 24.53 9.17
CA HIS A 526 0.61 23.43 9.91
C HIS A 526 1.44 23.94 11.09
N CYS A 527 1.29 23.29 12.24
CA CYS A 527 2.11 23.55 13.42
C CYS A 527 3.17 22.46 13.58
N LEU A 528 4.44 22.85 13.47
CA LEU A 528 5.59 21.98 13.76
C LEU A 528 5.89 21.96 15.25
N GLY A 529 5.85 20.77 15.85
CA GLY A 529 6.11 20.58 17.28
C GLY A 529 4.91 20.91 18.18
N CYS A 530 3.74 21.11 17.57
CA CYS A 530 2.49 20.64 18.15
C CYS A 530 2.39 19.11 17.90
#